data_AF-A0A1V4QTE3-F1
#
_entry.id   AF-A0A1V4QTE3-F1
#
_cell.length_a   1.000
_cell.length_b   1.000
_cell.length_c   1.000
_cell.angle_alpha   90.00
_cell.angle_beta   90.00
_cell.angle_gamma   90.00
#
_symmetry.space_group_name_H-M   'P 1'
#
loop_
_entity.id
_entity.type
_entity.pdbx_description
1 polymer ?
#
loop_
_entity_poly.entity_id
_entity_poly.type
_entity_poly.pdbx_seq_one_letter_code
_entity_poly.pdbx_strand_id
1 'polypeptide(L)'
;MVEIKTHNPKLRLAVNVALGILFAAFFIFTVVLVALDSRAIGQMRYQLTILHDDVTKKQEALFAADRKFQQARSRMTPRETVEASLKLQDQREKLAGSQEQLTQIEDECDDAVRRRQYHIWWLIFTFIGCPVVFWINYALNY
;
A
#
# COMPACT_ATOMS: atom_id res chain seq x y z
N MET A 1 -38.67 -33.51 -20.96
CA MET A 1 -37.39 -32.80 -20.72
C MET A 1 -37.12 -32.60 -19.21
N VAL A 2 -37.41 -33.63 -18.39
CA VAL A 2 -37.36 -33.61 -16.91
C VAL A 2 -36.40 -34.69 -16.36
N GLU A 3 -35.82 -35.53 -17.23
CA GLU A 3 -35.10 -36.75 -16.82
C GLU A 3 -33.66 -36.52 -16.35
N ILE A 4 -33.10 -35.32 -16.48
CA ILE A 4 -31.77 -35.00 -15.90
C ILE A 4 -31.90 -34.67 -14.39
N LYS A 5 -33.11 -34.43 -13.87
CA LYS A 5 -33.30 -33.95 -12.48
C LYS A 5 -33.15 -35.02 -11.39
N THR A 6 -33.14 -36.32 -11.70
CA THR A 6 -33.35 -37.37 -10.67
C THR A 6 -32.29 -38.46 -10.56
N HIS A 7 -31.17 -38.43 -11.30
CA HIS A 7 -30.41 -39.68 -11.46
C HIS A 7 -29.28 -39.98 -10.46
N ASN A 8 -28.72 -39.03 -9.68
CA ASN A 8 -27.68 -39.37 -8.68
C ASN A 8 -27.51 -38.34 -7.53
N PRO A 9 -28.19 -38.53 -6.37
CA PRO A 9 -28.06 -37.62 -5.22
C PRO A 9 -26.64 -37.61 -4.63
N LYS A 10 -25.92 -38.73 -4.72
CA LYS A 10 -24.52 -38.87 -4.24
C LYS A 10 -23.55 -38.02 -5.05
N LEU A 11 -23.72 -37.97 -6.38
CA LEU A 11 -22.87 -37.16 -7.27
C LEU A 11 -23.10 -35.67 -7.02
N ARG A 12 -24.36 -35.26 -6.81
CA ARG A 12 -24.72 -33.87 -6.49
C ARG A 12 -24.13 -33.42 -5.15
N LEU A 13 -24.18 -34.28 -4.13
CA LEU A 13 -23.53 -34.02 -2.84
C LEU A 13 -22.01 -33.86 -3.01
N ALA A 14 -21.36 -34.78 -3.75
CA ALA A 14 -19.92 -34.72 -3.99
C ALA A 14 -19.49 -33.44 -4.72
N VAL A 15 -20.25 -33.00 -5.73
CA VAL A 15 -20.00 -31.73 -6.45
C VAL A 15 -20.16 -30.53 -5.52
N ASN A 16 -21.20 -30.49 -4.69
CA ASN A 16 -21.40 -29.40 -3.75
C ASN A 16 -20.30 -29.34 -2.68
N VAL A 17 -19.85 -30.49 -2.18
CA VAL A 17 -18.71 -30.57 -1.25
C VAL A 17 -17.43 -30.09 -1.92
N ALA A 18 -17.15 -30.51 -3.17
CA ALA A 18 -15.98 -30.05 -3.92
C ALA A 18 -16.00 -28.53 -4.17
N LEU A 19 -17.17 -27.97 -4.53
CA LEU A 19 -17.35 -26.52 -4.69
C LEU A 19 -17.15 -25.77 -3.36
N GLY A 20 -17.66 -26.32 -2.25
CA GLY A 20 -17.45 -25.75 -0.92
C GLY A 20 -15.99 -25.73 -0.50
N ILE A 21 -15.24 -26.81 -0.77
CA ILE A 21 -13.80 -26.88 -0.51
C ILE A 21 -13.03 -25.87 -1.38
N LEU A 22 -13.35 -25.78 -2.67
CA LEU A 22 -12.73 -24.80 -3.57
C LEU A 22 -12.98 -23.37 -3.11
N PHE A 23 -14.21 -23.06 -2.67
CA PHE A 23 -14.55 -21.75 -2.12
C PHE A 23 -13.75 -21.45 -0.84
N ALA A 24 -13.68 -22.40 0.09
CA ALA A 24 -12.92 -22.25 1.32
C ALA A 24 -11.43 -22.01 1.04
N ALA A 25 -10.83 -22.78 0.11
CA ALA A 25 -9.44 -22.59 -0.29
C ALA A 25 -9.20 -21.21 -0.93
N PHE A 26 -10.09 -20.78 -1.82
CA PHE A 26 -10.02 -19.45 -2.45
C PHE A 26 -10.16 -18.31 -1.43
N PHE A 27 -11.09 -18.45 -0.48
CA PHE A 27 -11.31 -17.48 0.58
C PHE A 27 -10.07 -17.34 1.47
N ILE A 28 -9.53 -18.46 1.96
CA ILE A 28 -8.30 -18.48 2.78
C ILE A 28 -7.13 -17.84 2.02
N PHE A 29 -6.94 -18.22 0.75
CA PHE A 29 -5.89 -17.64 -0.09
C PHE A 29 -6.01 -16.12 -0.18
N THR A 30 -7.21 -15.60 -0.43
CA THR A 30 -7.43 -14.16 -0.57
C THR A 30 -7.25 -13.42 0.75
N VAL A 31 -7.66 -14.01 1.88
CA VAL A 31 -7.41 -13.47 3.23
C VAL A 31 -5.90 -13.40 3.52
N VAL A 32 -5.14 -14.44 3.15
CA VAL A 32 -3.68 -14.45 3.32
C VAL A 32 -3.02 -13.33 2.52
N LEU A 33 -3.44 -13.10 1.27
CA LEU A 33 -2.92 -11.99 0.46
C LEU A 33 -3.17 -10.62 1.14
N VAL A 34 -4.40 -10.38 1.61
CA VAL A 34 -4.73 -9.12 2.31
C VAL A 34 -3.92 -8.95 3.61
N ALA A 35 -3.67 -10.04 4.33
CA ALA A 35 -2.88 -10.02 5.55
C ALA A 35 -1.39 -9.71 5.27
N LEU A 36 -0.82 -10.25 4.20
CA LEU A 36 0.54 -9.96 3.76
C LEU A 36 0.68 -8.49 3.32
N ASP A 37 -0.25 -7.99 2.51
CA ASP A 37 -0.28 -6.58 2.09
C ASP A 37 -0.37 -5.63 3.29
N SER A 38 -1.16 -5.99 4.30
CA SER A 38 -1.31 -5.18 5.51
C SER A 38 0.01 -5.00 6.27
N ARG A 39 0.83 -6.05 6.34
CA ARG A 39 2.16 -5.99 6.98
C ARG A 39 3.13 -5.16 6.15
N ALA A 40 3.16 -5.36 4.84
CA ALA A 40 4.03 -4.60 3.94
C ALA A 40 3.72 -3.10 4.00
N ILE A 41 2.43 -2.72 3.91
CA ILE A 41 1.99 -1.32 4.04
C ILE A 41 2.37 -0.75 5.42
N GLY A 42 2.23 -1.54 6.49
CA GLY A 42 2.61 -1.12 7.84
C GLY A 42 4.11 -0.77 7.95
N GLN A 43 4.98 -1.58 7.35
CA GLN A 43 6.42 -1.32 7.30
C GLN A 43 6.75 -0.09 6.47
N MET A 44 6.14 0.07 5.28
CA MET A 44 6.32 1.26 4.44
C MET A 44 5.88 2.55 5.15
N ARG A 45 4.74 2.54 5.85
CA ARG A 45 4.27 3.69 6.64
C ARG A 45 5.22 4.06 7.77
N TYR A 46 5.82 3.06 8.41
CA TYR A 46 6.83 3.31 9.44
C TYR A 46 8.08 3.96 8.85
N GLN A 47 8.57 3.46 7.71
CA GLN A 47 9.69 4.06 6.97
C GLN A 47 9.39 5.49 6.53
N LEU A 48 8.19 5.75 6.00
CA LEU A 48 7.73 7.09 5.65
C LEU A 48 7.75 8.03 6.83
N THR A 49 7.28 7.58 8.00
CA THR A 49 7.27 8.40 9.21
C THR A 49 8.68 8.83 9.61
N ILE A 50 9.63 7.90 9.55
CA ILE A 50 11.05 8.19 9.86
C ILE A 50 11.64 9.16 8.83
N LEU A 51 11.41 8.89 7.54
CA LEU A 51 11.96 9.71 6.47
C LEU A 51 11.37 11.12 6.46
N HIS A 52 10.08 11.26 6.78
CA HIS A 52 9.41 12.54 6.91
C HIS A 52 9.98 13.37 8.07
N ASP A 53 10.22 12.73 9.23
CA ASP A 53 10.87 13.38 10.36
C ASP A 53 12.32 13.81 10.03
N ASP A 54 13.08 12.99 9.30
CA ASP A 54 14.43 13.34 8.82
C ASP A 54 14.42 14.52 7.83
N VAL A 55 13.52 14.50 6.83
CA VAL A 55 13.34 15.61 5.89
C VAL A 55 12.97 16.90 6.62
N THR A 56 12.05 16.82 7.58
CA THR A 56 11.62 17.98 8.39
C THR A 56 12.78 18.56 9.18
N LYS A 57 13.56 17.72 9.87
CA LYS A 57 14.76 18.14 10.61
C LYS A 57 15.82 18.76 9.71
N LYS A 58 16.08 18.17 8.55
CA LYS A 58 17.02 18.72 7.55
C LYS A 58 16.55 20.07 7.03
N GLN A 59 15.25 20.23 6.79
CA GLN A 59 14.66 21.49 6.35
C GLN A 59 14.77 22.58 7.42
N GLU A 60 14.50 22.26 8.69
CA GLU A 60 14.71 23.17 9.82
C GLU A 60 16.19 23.59 9.95
N ALA A 61 17.12 22.63 9.86
CA ALA A 61 18.55 22.90 9.92
C ALA A 61 19.01 23.82 8.78
N LEU A 62 18.48 23.61 7.58
CA LEU A 62 18.77 24.43 6.41
C LEU A 62 18.21 25.86 6.57
N PHE A 63 17.00 26.01 7.09
CA PHE A 63 16.46 27.34 7.40
C PHE A 63 17.26 28.07 8.48
N ALA A 64 17.70 27.36 9.52
CA ALA A 64 18.55 27.93 10.55
C ALA A 64 19.92 28.35 10.01
N ALA A 65 20.52 27.54 9.14
CA ALA A 65 21.78 27.84 8.47
C ALA A 65 21.65 29.05 7.53
N ASP A 66 20.57 29.12 6.74
CA ASP A 66 20.29 30.23 5.83
C ASP A 66 20.11 31.55 6.61
N ARG A 67 19.36 31.54 7.72
CA ARG A 67 19.23 32.72 8.60
C ARG A 67 20.57 33.18 9.17
N LYS A 68 21.40 32.25 9.66
CA LYS A 68 22.75 32.58 10.18
C LYS A 68 23.61 33.18 9.08
N PHE A 69 23.56 32.62 7.88
CA PHE A 69 24.28 33.15 6.72
C PHE A 69 23.82 34.57 6.40
N GLN A 70 22.51 34.83 6.31
CA GLN A 70 21.97 36.17 6.06
C GLN A 70 22.40 37.19 7.14
N GLN A 71 22.38 36.80 8.41
CA GLN A 71 22.81 37.67 9.52
C GLN A 71 24.31 37.97 9.50
N ALA A 72 25.14 36.98 9.15
CA ALA A 72 26.60 37.11 9.14
C ALA A 72 27.15 37.67 7.82
N ARG A 73 26.33 37.73 6.75
CA ARG A 73 26.75 38.11 5.39
C ARG A 73 27.49 39.44 5.32
N SER A 74 27.08 40.45 6.09
CA SER A 74 27.72 41.77 6.11
C SER A 74 29.08 41.80 6.82
N ARG A 75 29.41 40.74 7.57
CA ARG A 75 30.65 40.59 8.35
C ARG A 75 31.62 39.57 7.74
N MET A 76 31.19 38.84 6.71
CA MET A 76 31.97 37.82 6.04
C MET A 76 32.82 38.42 4.93
N THR A 77 34.01 37.86 4.74
CA THR A 77 34.82 38.15 3.56
C THR A 77 34.15 37.57 2.30
N PRO A 78 34.47 38.07 1.10
CA PRO A 78 33.92 37.54 -0.15
C PRO A 78 34.16 36.03 -0.31
N ARG A 79 35.32 35.54 0.15
CA ARG A 79 35.68 34.12 0.07
C ARG A 79 34.84 33.25 1.01
N GLU A 80 34.67 33.68 2.27
CA GLU A 80 33.81 32.99 3.24
C GLU A 80 32.34 32.97 2.79
N THR A 81 31.89 34.05 2.13
CA THR A 81 30.53 34.15 1.60
C THR A 81 30.27 33.10 0.51
N VAL A 82 31.24 32.90 -0.40
CA VAL A 82 31.15 31.88 -1.46
C VAL A 82 31.16 30.47 -0.87
N GLU A 83 32.06 30.18 0.07
CA GLU A 83 32.14 28.86 0.72
C GLU A 83 30.87 28.52 1.50
N ALA A 84 30.29 29.49 2.22
CA ALA A 84 29.03 29.29 2.93
C ALA A 84 27.84 29.11 1.97
N SER A 85 27.81 29.83 0.84
CA SER A 85 26.80 29.64 -0.20
C SER A 85 26.88 28.24 -0.84
N LEU A 86 28.09 27.73 -1.11
CA LEU A 86 28.29 26.37 -1.63
C LEU A 86 27.81 25.31 -0.64
N LYS A 87 28.10 25.49 0.67
CA LYS A 87 27.60 24.58 1.71
C LYS A 87 26.07 24.58 1.80
N LEU A 88 25.43 25.75 1.70
CA LEU A 88 23.96 25.84 1.68
C LEU A 88 23.38 25.18 0.42
N GLN A 89 24.05 25.29 -0.72
CA GLN A 89 23.64 24.64 -1.96
C GLN A 89 23.73 23.11 -1.85
N ASP A 90 24.82 22.58 -1.33
CA ASP A 90 24.98 21.14 -1.06
C ASP A 90 23.91 20.60 -0.09
N GLN A 91 23.58 21.38 0.96
CA GLN A 91 22.48 21.01 1.87
C GLN A 91 21.11 21.03 1.19
N ARG A 92 20.86 21.98 0.27
CA ARG A 92 19.61 22.03 -0.52
C ARG A 92 19.50 20.83 -1.46
N GLU A 93 20.59 20.43 -2.10
CA GLU A 93 20.64 19.28 -2.99
C GLU A 93 20.38 17.97 -2.22
N LYS A 94 21.00 17.82 -1.04
CA LYS A 94 20.74 16.69 -0.14
C LYS A 94 19.28 16.63 0.33
N LEU A 95 18.70 17.79 0.66
CA LEU A 95 17.27 17.87 1.03
C LEU A 95 16.37 17.48 -0.13
N ALA A 96 16.65 17.98 -1.34
CA ALA A 96 15.90 17.63 -2.54
C ALA A 96 15.95 16.12 -2.82
N GLY A 97 17.14 15.50 -2.71
CA GLY A 97 17.28 14.05 -2.86
C GLY A 97 16.49 13.25 -1.81
N SER A 98 16.46 13.70 -0.54
CA SER A 98 15.63 13.06 0.50
C SER A 98 14.13 13.28 0.27
N GLN A 99 13.72 14.42 -0.30
CA GLN A 99 12.32 14.67 -0.68
C GLN A 99 11.88 13.79 -1.85
N GLU A 100 12.74 13.60 -2.86
CA GLU A 100 12.45 12.71 -3.98
C GLU A 100 12.29 11.25 -3.51
N GLN A 101 13.16 10.79 -2.62
CA GLN A 101 13.01 9.47 -1.98
C GLN A 101 11.70 9.35 -1.19
N LEU A 102 11.31 10.42 -0.48
CA LEU A 102 10.06 10.43 0.28
C LEU A 102 8.86 10.32 -0.66
N THR A 103 8.82 11.10 -1.74
CA THR A 103 7.75 11.02 -2.75
C THR A 103 7.69 9.64 -3.41
N GLN A 104 8.82 9.03 -3.74
CA GLN A 104 8.84 7.67 -4.31
C GLN A 104 8.23 6.63 -3.36
N ILE A 105 8.58 6.67 -2.06
CA ILE A 105 8.03 5.73 -1.08
C ILE A 105 6.54 6.03 -0.80
N GLU A 106 6.13 7.30 -0.85
CA GLU A 106 4.71 7.68 -0.74
C GLU A 106 3.89 7.07 -1.89
N ASP A 107 4.37 7.21 -3.13
CA ASP A 107 3.72 6.64 -4.32
C ASP A 107 3.64 5.10 -4.24
N GLU A 108 4.74 4.43 -3.84
CA GLU A 108 4.75 2.97 -3.65
C GLU A 108 3.78 2.51 -2.56
N CYS A 109 3.68 3.25 -1.46
CA CYS A 109 2.76 2.97 -0.37
C CYS A 109 1.31 3.15 -0.83
N ASP A 110 1.00 4.20 -1.59
CA ASP A 110 -0.33 4.46 -2.13
C ASP A 110 -0.76 3.37 -3.13
N ASP A 111 0.15 2.92 -3.99
CA ASP A 111 -0.10 1.80 -4.91
C ASP A 111 -0.31 0.48 -4.16
N ALA A 112 0.42 0.23 -3.08
CA ALA A 112 0.19 -0.93 -2.22
C ALA A 112 -1.18 -0.86 -1.52
N VAL A 113 -1.58 0.32 -1.05
CA VAL A 113 -2.91 0.54 -0.44
C VAL A 113 -4.03 0.31 -1.45
N ARG A 114 -3.90 0.81 -2.69
CA ARG A 114 -4.88 0.57 -3.76
C ARG A 114 -5.00 -0.91 -4.12
N ARG A 115 -3.88 -1.62 -4.26
CA ARG A 115 -3.87 -3.08 -4.51
C ARG A 115 -4.60 -3.84 -3.40
N ARG A 116 -4.32 -3.50 -2.14
CA ARG A 116 -5.04 -4.07 -0.99
C ARG A 116 -6.54 -3.78 -1.05
N GLN A 117 -6.95 -2.56 -1.38
CA GLN A 117 -8.37 -2.23 -1.53
C GLN A 117 -9.03 -3.09 -2.61
N TYR A 118 -8.37 -3.31 -3.75
CA TYR A 118 -8.88 -4.20 -4.79
C TYR A 118 -9.07 -5.64 -4.27
N HIS A 119 -8.12 -6.18 -3.52
CA HIS A 119 -8.27 -7.50 -2.89
C HIS A 119 -9.41 -7.57 -1.87
N ILE A 120 -9.62 -6.51 -1.08
CA ILE A 120 -10.74 -6.41 -0.14
C ILE A 120 -12.08 -6.39 -0.90
N TRP A 121 -12.18 -5.61 -1.98
CA TRP A 121 -13.37 -5.62 -2.83
C TRP A 121 -13.65 -6.99 -3.45
N TRP A 122 -12.60 -7.68 -3.89
CA TRP A 122 -12.70 -9.06 -4.37
C TRP A 122 -13.21 -10.03 -3.30
N LEU A 123 -12.73 -9.90 -2.06
CA LEU A 123 -13.23 -10.68 -0.93
C LEU A 123 -14.72 -10.43 -0.69
N ILE A 124 -15.14 -9.16 -0.63
CA ILE A 124 -16.54 -8.79 -0.42
C ILE A 124 -17.42 -9.36 -1.53
N PHE A 125 -17.01 -9.18 -2.79
CA PHE A 125 -17.75 -9.69 -3.94
C PHE A 125 -17.86 -11.22 -3.91
N THR A 126 -16.77 -11.92 -3.55
CA THR A 126 -16.77 -13.39 -3.48
C THR A 126 -17.62 -13.89 -2.32
N PHE A 127 -17.54 -13.23 -1.16
CA PHE A 127 -18.29 -13.60 0.03
C PHE A 127 -19.80 -13.38 -0.13
N ILE A 128 -20.22 -12.33 -0.83
CA ILE A 128 -21.64 -12.04 -1.09
C ILE A 128 -22.15 -12.81 -2.32
N GLY A 129 -21.36 -12.86 -3.40
CA GLY A 129 -21.75 -13.46 -4.66
C GLY A 129 -21.85 -14.99 -4.62
N CYS A 130 -20.97 -15.66 -3.88
CA CYS A 130 -20.96 -17.12 -3.84
C CYS A 130 -22.24 -17.72 -3.20
N PRO A 131 -22.75 -17.21 -2.05
CA PRO A 131 -24.05 -17.61 -1.51
C PRO A 131 -25.20 -17.43 -2.49
N VAL A 132 -25.20 -16.36 -3.30
CA VAL A 132 -26.23 -16.13 -4.32
C VAL A 132 -26.18 -17.20 -5.41
N VAL A 133 -24.99 -17.56 -5.89
CA VAL A 133 -24.81 -18.64 -6.87
C VAL A 133 -25.24 -19.98 -6.29
N PHE A 134 -24.87 -20.28 -5.04
CA PHE A 134 -25.31 -21.48 -4.35
C PHE A 134 -26.83 -21.51 -4.13
N TRP A 135 -27.44 -20.37 -3.82
CA TRP A 135 -28.90 -20.25 -3.66
C TRP A 135 -29.65 -20.44 -4.98
N ILE A 136 -29.16 -19.85 -6.08
CA ILE A 136 -29.72 -20.08 -7.43
C ILE A 136 -29.59 -21.55 -7.82
N ASN A 137 -28.42 -22.16 -7.59
CA ASN A 137 -28.21 -23.58 -7.86
C ASN A 137 -29.17 -24.45 -7.04
N TYR A 138 -29.34 -24.13 -5.75
CA TYR A 138 -30.29 -24.80 -4.88
C TYR A 138 -31.73 -24.66 -5.40
N ALA A 139 -32.20 -23.45 -5.72
CA ALA A 139 -33.55 -23.20 -6.23
C ALA A 139 -33.84 -23.82 -7.61
N LEU A 140 -32.82 -24.08 -8.42
CA LEU A 140 -32.98 -24.75 -9.73
C LEU A 140 -32.96 -26.28 -9.60
N ASN A 141 -32.21 -26.82 -8.63
CA ASN A 141 -31.97 -28.25 -8.45
C ASN A 141 -32.77 -28.92 -7.33
N TYR A 142 -33.46 -28.14 -6.50
CA TYR A 142 -34.45 -28.56 -5.49
C TYR A 142 -35.77 -27.83 -5.74
#